data_AF-A0A9E1J9Y3-F1
#
_entry.id   AF-A0A9E1J9Y3-F1
#
_cell.length_a   1.000
_cell.length_b   1.000
_cell.length_c   1.000
_cell.angle_alpha   90.00
_cell.angle_beta   90.00
_cell.angle_gamma   90.00
#
_symmetry.space_group_name_H-M   'P 1'
#
loop_
_entity.id
_entity.type
_entity.pdbx_description
1 polymer ?
#
loop_
_entity_poly.entity_id
_entity_poly.type
_entity_poly.pdbx_seq_one_letter_code
_entity_poly.pdbx_strand_id
1 'polypeptide(L)' 'IINHLINEAIKLNVKKLSLETGAGEFFLPARKLFINCGFKVCEPFSHYKEDINSVYMSLLIGNKS' A
#
# COMPACT_ATOMS: atom_id res chain seq x y z
N ILE A 1 -10.76 6.54 5.84
CA ILE A 1 -10.75 6.28 4.37
C ILE A 1 -10.01 5.00 4.02
N ILE A 2 -8.73 4.79 4.38
CA ILE A 2 -7.99 3.56 4.01
C ILE A 2 -8.69 2.27 4.45
N ASN A 3 -9.17 2.19 5.69
CA ASN A 3 -9.94 1.02 6.15
C ASN A 3 -11.23 0.79 5.33
N HIS A 4 -11.85 1.86 4.83
CA HIS A 4 -13.01 1.74 3.96
C HIS A 4 -12.62 1.13 2.61
N LEU A 5 -11.51 1.59 1.99
CA LEU A 5 -11.00 1.01 0.75
C LEU A 5 -10.61 -0.47 0.90
N ILE A 6 -10.00 -0.84 2.03
CA ILE A 6 -9.67 -2.24 2.34
C ILE A 6 -10.95 -3.08 2.44
N ASN A 7 -11.98 -2.57 3.13
CA ASN A 7 -13.25 -3.27 3.25
C ASN A 7 -13.97 -3.44 1.91
N GLU A 8 -13.94 -2.43 1.04
CA GLU A 8 -14.49 -2.57 -0.33
C GLU A 8 -13.68 -3.56 -1.17
N ALA A 9 -12.35 -3.56 -1.06
CA ALA A 9 -11.49 -4.53 -1.73
C ALA A 9 -11.83 -5.98 -1.31
N ILE A 10 -12.12 -6.21 -0.03
CA ILE A 10 -12.58 -7.51 0.48
C ILE A 10 -13.90 -7.92 -0.20
N LYS A 11 -14.90 -7.02 -0.22
CA LYS A 11 -16.20 -7.31 -0.85
C LYS A 11 -16.09 -7.62 -2.34
N LEU A 12 -15.14 -6.97 -3.02
CA LEU A 12 -14.86 -7.16 -4.43
C LEU A 12 -13.96 -8.36 -4.74
N ASN A 13 -13.59 -9.17 -3.73
CA ASN A 13 -12.64 -10.29 -3.88
C ASN A 13 -11.29 -9.90 -4.48
N VAL A 14 -10.88 -8.63 -4.34
CA VAL A 14 -9.55 -8.17 -4.70
C VAL A 14 -8.54 -8.90 -3.81
N LYS A 15 -7.43 -9.37 -4.40
CA LYS A 15 -6.40 -10.15 -3.68
C LYS A 15 -5.27 -9.30 -3.13
N LYS A 16 -5.03 -8.13 -3.71
CA LYS A 16 -3.91 -7.26 -3.38
C LYS A 16 -4.27 -5.81 -3.66
N LEU A 17 -3.96 -4.92 -2.72
CA LEU A 17 -3.90 -3.48 -2.95
C LEU A 17 -2.42 -3.08 -3.02
N SER A 18 -2.08 -2.21 -3.97
CA SER A 18 -0.74 -1.64 -4.09
C SER A 18 -0.84 -0.12 -4.17
N LEU A 19 0.12 0.59 -3.60
CA LEU A 19 0.21 2.04 -3.63
C LEU A 19 1.66 2.49 -3.81
N GLU A 20 1.81 3.69 -4.34
CA GLU A 20 3.06 4.43 -4.39
C GLU A 20 2.92 5.65 -3.46
N THR A 21 4.01 6.03 -2.81
CA THR A 21 4.10 7.25 -2.00
C THR A 21 5.53 7.77 -1.99
N GLY A 22 5.74 9.06 -1.75
CA GLY A 22 7.09 9.63 -1.78
C GLY A 22 8.02 9.06 -0.70
N ALA A 23 9.32 9.02 -1.00
CA ALA A 23 10.37 8.56 -0.11
C ALA A 23 10.83 9.62 0.92
N GLY A 24 10.67 10.91 0.59
CA GLY A 24 11.09 12.01 1.46
C GLY A 24 10.39 12.03 2.84
N GLU A 25 11.01 12.71 3.80
CA GLU A 25 10.52 12.84 5.19
C GLU A 25 9.11 13.43 5.28
N PHE A 26 8.74 14.30 4.34
CA PHE A 26 7.40 14.87 4.26
C PHE A 26 6.30 13.80 4.17
N PHE A 27 6.59 12.67 3.52
CA PHE A 27 5.64 11.56 3.35
C PHE A 27 5.74 10.49 4.46
N LEU A 28 6.63 10.66 5.44
CA LEU A 28 6.78 9.72 6.54
C LEU A 28 5.47 9.46 7.31
N PRO A 29 4.60 10.47 7.59
CA PRO A 29 3.31 10.23 8.22
C PRO A 29 2.39 9.31 7.41
N ALA A 30 2.38 9.45 6.07
CA ALA A 30 1.60 8.60 5.18
C ALA A 30 2.14 7.15 5.18
N ARG A 31 3.47 6.98 5.08
CA ARG A 31 4.10 5.65 5.17
C ARG A 31 3.77 4.95 6.49
N LYS A 32 3.84 5.67 7.62
CA LYS A 32 3.45 5.14 8.94
C LYS A 32 1.98 4.71 8.99
N LEU A 33 1.08 5.51 8.42
CA LEU A 33 -0.35 5.16 8.32
C LEU A 33 -0.54 3.85 7.53
N PHE A 34 0.10 3.72 6.37
CA PHE A 34 -0.02 2.51 5.55
C PHE A 34 0.54 1.27 6.24
N ILE A 35 1.70 1.39 6.91
CA ILE A 35 2.28 0.32 7.74
C ILE A 35 1.29 -0.12 8.82
N ASN A 36 0.67 0.83 9.53
CA ASN A 36 -0.33 0.54 10.56
C ASN A 36 -1.59 -0.13 10.00
N CYS A 37 -1.93 0.13 8.75
CA CYS A 37 -3.00 -0.56 8.02
C CYS A 37 -2.58 -1.92 7.44
N GLY A 38 -1.33 -2.37 7.68
CA GLY A 38 -0.83 -3.69 7.26
C GLY A 38 -0.12 -3.71 5.90
N PHE A 39 0.05 -2.56 5.24
CA PHE A 39 0.85 -2.49 4.01
C PHE A 39 2.33 -2.74 4.32
N LYS A 40 3.00 -3.42 3.39
CA LYS A 40 4.44 -3.70 3.44
C LYS A 40 5.12 -3.13 2.21
N VAL A 41 6.37 -2.69 2.35
CA VAL A 41 7.19 -2.28 1.20
C VAL A 41 7.28 -3.44 0.21
N CYS A 42 7.21 -3.13 -1.07
CA CYS A 42 7.34 -4.10 -2.15
C CYS A 42 8.03 -3.49 -3.36
N GLU A 43 8.30 -4.32 -4.36
CA GLU A 43 8.75 -3.88 -5.67
C GLU A 43 7.71 -2.98 -6.36
N PRO A 44 8.15 -2.12 -7.31
CA PRO A 44 7.24 -1.41 -8.22
C PRO A 44 6.26 -2.38 -8.90
N PHE A 45 5.07 -1.87 -9.22
CA PHE A 45 3.99 -2.67 -9.80
C PHE A 45 3.48 -2.06 -11.11
N SER A 46 2.82 -2.88 -11.93
CA SER A 46 2.32 -2.47 -13.24
C SER A 46 3.46 -1.88 -14.10
N HIS A 47 3.34 -0.62 -14.53
CA HIS A 47 4.33 0.07 -15.34
C HIS A 47 5.30 0.96 -14.55
N TYR A 48 5.20 1.00 -13.21
CA TYR A 48 6.15 1.71 -12.38
C TYR A 48 7.51 1.00 -12.40
N LYS A 49 8.58 1.80 -12.33
CA LYS A 49 9.98 1.35 -12.20
C LYS A 49 10.52 1.83 -10.87
N GLU A 50 11.65 1.28 -10.44
CA GLU A 50 12.35 1.80 -9.26
C GLU A 50 12.69 3.27 -9.45
N ASP A 51 12.30 4.09 -8.46
CA ASP A 51 12.60 5.51 -8.37
C ASP A 51 13.00 5.80 -6.92
N ILE A 52 14.13 6.49 -6.75
CA ILE A 52 14.68 6.87 -5.44
C ILE A 52 13.74 7.81 -4.66
N ASN A 53 12.84 8.49 -5.35
CA ASN A 53 11.88 9.41 -4.75
C ASN A 53 10.57 8.73 -4.37
N SER A 54 10.40 7.44 -4.67
CA SER A 54 9.17 6.68 -4.45
C SER A 54 9.38 5.47 -3.54
N VAL A 55 8.33 5.13 -2.81
CA VAL A 55 8.21 3.91 -2.01
C VAL A 55 6.94 3.21 -2.45
N TYR A 56 7.09 1.98 -2.90
CA TYR A 56 5.98 1.13 -3.30
C TYR A 56 5.60 0.23 -2.13
N MET A 57 4.30 0.09 -1.89
CA MET A 57 3.79 -0.72 -0.81
C MET A 57 2.61 -1.56 -1.28
N SER A 58 2.39 -2.72 -0.66
CA SER A 58 1.22 -3.53 -0.92
C SER A 58 0.66 -4.22 0.31
N LEU A 59 -0.63 -4.52 0.25
CA LEU A 59 -1.40 -5.25 1.24
C LEU A 59 -2.10 -6.42 0.54
N LEU A 60 -1.86 -7.64 1.03
CA LEU A 60 -2.61 -8.81 0.60
C LEU A 60 -3.98 -8.82 1.31
N ILE A 61 -5.03 -8.88 0.52
CA ILE A 61 -6.41 -8.89 0.99
C ILE A 61 -6.85 -10.35 1.05
N GLY A 62 -6.80 -10.94 2.25
CA GLY A 62 -7.11 -12.36 2.43
C GLY A 62 -6.60 -13.03 3.71
N ASN A 63 -5.77 -12.36 4.52
CA ASN A 63 -5.29 -12.95 5.77
C ASN A 63 -5.79 -12.14 6.97
N LYS A 64 -7.04 -12.38 7.38
CA LYS A 64 -7.37 -12.34 8.80
C LYS A 64 -7.44 -13.79 9.25
N SER A 65 -6.32 -14.29 9.80
CA SER A 65 -6.34 -15.45 10.69
C SER A 65 -6.99 -15.06 12.00
#